data_AF-A0A1T1GEI8-F1
#
_entry.id   AF-A0A1T1GEI8-F1
#
_cell.length_a   1.000
_cell.length_b   1.000
_cell.length_c   1.000
_cell.angle_alpha   90.00
_cell.angle_beta   90.00
_cell.angle_gamma   90.00
#
_symmetry.space_group_name_H-M   'P 1'
#
loop_
_entity.id
_entity.type
_entity.pdbx_description
1 polymer ?
#
loop_
_entity_poly.entity_id
_entity_poly.type
_entity_poly.pdbx_seq_one_letter_code
_entity_poly.pdbx_strand_id
1 'polypeptide(L)'
;MITFPIARAGAATLEIQGKMANRHGLIAGATGTGKTVTLRRMAEAFSNQGVPVFLADVKGDLSGIVNAGADSGKVGERIAEFGLGAAWLQSFPVRFWDVFGEAGI
;
A
#
# COMPACT_ATOMS: atom_id res chain seq x y z
N MET A 1 13.76 -13.67 9.95
CA MET A 1 13.55 -13.62 8.49
C MET A 1 12.59 -12.48 8.22
N ILE A 2 12.87 -11.57 7.29
CA ILE A 2 12.00 -10.41 7.03
C ILE A 2 10.69 -10.88 6.38
N THR A 3 9.56 -10.39 6.89
CA THR A 3 8.23 -10.61 6.34
C THR A 3 7.50 -9.29 6.14
N PHE A 4 6.53 -9.28 5.24
CA PHE A 4 5.77 -8.09 4.88
C PHE A 4 4.28 -8.32 5.13
N PRO A 5 3.66 -7.66 6.13
CA PRO A 5 2.25 -7.86 6.45
C PRO A 5 1.34 -7.16 5.45
N ILE A 6 0.58 -7.94 4.69
CA ILE A 6 -0.21 -7.45 3.54
C ILE A 6 -1.72 -7.55 3.73
N ALA A 7 -2.20 -8.46 4.59
CA ALA A 7 -3.63 -8.66 4.80
C ALA A 7 -3.94 -9.24 6.19
N ARG A 8 -5.23 -9.27 6.54
CA ARG A 8 -5.75 -9.96 7.72
C ARG A 8 -6.89 -10.89 7.29
N ALA A 9 -6.95 -12.07 7.91
CA ALA A 9 -8.04 -13.02 7.77
C ALA A 9 -8.46 -13.50 9.16
N GLY A 10 -9.58 -12.96 9.68
CA GLY A 10 -9.93 -13.13 11.09
C GLY A 10 -8.83 -12.58 12.00
N ALA A 11 -8.35 -13.40 12.93
CA ALA A 11 -7.24 -13.06 13.82
C ALA A 11 -5.84 -13.22 13.19
N ALA A 12 -5.74 -13.85 12.01
CA ALA A 12 -4.44 -14.11 11.38
C ALA A 12 -3.96 -12.90 10.57
N THR A 13 -2.71 -12.50 10.78
CA THR A 13 -2.00 -11.60 9.87
C THR A 13 -1.37 -12.43 8.76
N LEU A 14 -1.65 -12.05 7.51
CA LEU A 14 -1.12 -12.70 6.31
C LEU A 14 0.06 -11.88 5.79
N GLU A 15 1.17 -12.57 5.53
CA GLU A 15 2.45 -11.94 5.22
C GLU A 15 3.10 -12.55 3.97
N ILE A 16 3.84 -11.72 3.23
CA ILE A 16 4.76 -12.18 2.20
C ILE A 16 6.11 -12.46 2.86
N GLN A 17 6.63 -13.67 2.66
CA GLN A 17 7.99 -14.01 3.03
C GLN A 17 8.96 -13.20 2.18
N GLY A 18 9.89 -12.45 2.77
CA GLY A 18 10.71 -11.51 2.01
C GLY A 18 11.56 -12.17 0.91
N LYS A 19 12.05 -13.39 1.17
CA LYS A 19 12.75 -14.22 0.18
C LYS A 19 11.90 -14.65 -1.02
N MET A 20 10.58 -14.49 -0.95
CA MET A 20 9.62 -14.81 -2.01
C MET A 20 9.11 -13.54 -2.72
N ALA A 21 9.34 -12.35 -2.16
CA ALA A 21 8.88 -11.08 -2.74
C ALA A 21 9.62 -10.71 -4.04
N ASN A 22 10.75 -11.35 -4.32
CA ASN A 22 11.50 -11.22 -5.58
C ASN A 22 10.97 -12.13 -6.71
N ARG A 23 9.89 -12.88 -6.47
CA ARG A 23 9.19 -13.62 -7.51
C ARG A 23 8.03 -12.81 -8.08
N HIS A 24 7.77 -12.97 -9.36
CA HIS A 24 6.59 -12.38 -9.97
C HIS A 24 5.31 -12.91 -9.31
N GLY A 25 4.33 -12.03 -9.15
CA GLY A 25 3.02 -12.33 -8.60
C GLY A 25 1.93 -11.70 -9.45
N LEU A 26 0.70 -12.19 -9.28
CA LEU A 26 -0.48 -11.68 -9.96
C LEU A 26 -1.55 -11.32 -8.92
N ILE A 27 -1.99 -10.06 -8.93
CA ILE A 27 -3.17 -9.62 -8.19
C ILE A 27 -4.33 -9.54 -9.18
N ALA A 28 -5.24 -10.51 -9.11
CA ALA A 28 -6.41 -10.60 -9.97
C ALA A 28 -7.71 -10.52 -9.14
N GLY A 29 -8.79 -10.05 -9.77
CA GLY A 29 -10.09 -9.90 -9.14
C GLY A 29 -11.01 -8.96 -9.92
N ALA A 30 -12.32 -9.01 -9.63
CA ALA A 30 -13.30 -8.13 -10.27
C ALA A 30 -13.13 -6.66 -9.84
N THR A 31 -13.88 -5.75 -10.45
CA THR A 31 -13.92 -4.35 -10.01
C THR A 31 -14.46 -4.27 -8.58
N GLY A 32 -13.84 -3.44 -7.74
CA GLY A 32 -14.24 -3.27 -6.35
C GLY A 32 -13.73 -4.33 -5.37
N THR A 33 -13.01 -5.36 -5.81
CA THR A 33 -12.50 -6.43 -4.93
C THR A 33 -11.15 -6.12 -4.28
N GLY A 34 -10.75 -4.84 -4.24
CA GLY A 34 -9.56 -4.42 -3.49
C GLY A 34 -8.20 -4.56 -4.19
N LYS A 35 -8.12 -4.83 -5.51
CA LYS A 35 -6.83 -4.94 -6.24
C LYS A 35 -5.87 -3.76 -5.96
N THR A 36 -6.35 -2.53 -6.12
CA THR A 36 -5.56 -1.32 -5.89
C THR A 36 -5.18 -1.15 -4.42
N VAL A 37 -6.08 -1.50 -3.50
CA VAL A 37 -5.82 -1.46 -2.05
C VAL A 37 -4.73 -2.47 -1.66
N THR A 38 -4.75 -3.67 -2.23
CA THR A 38 -3.70 -4.67 -2.03
C THR A 38 -2.35 -4.18 -2.55
N LEU A 39 -2.32 -3.62 -3.77
CA LEU A 39 -1.08 -3.08 -4.34
C LEU A 39 -0.51 -1.92 -3.51
N ARG A 40 -1.38 -1.01 -3.06
CA ARG A 40 -1.03 0.06 -2.12
C ARG A 40 -0.42 -0.49 -0.85
N ARG A 41 -1.07 -1.47 -0.22
CA ARG A 41 -0.60 -2.05 1.04
C ARG A 41 0.76 -2.74 0.89
N MET A 42 1.00 -3.41 -0.24
CA MET A 42 2.31 -3.98 -0.55
C MET A 42 3.39 -2.89 -0.67
N ALA A 43 3.09 -1.79 -1.37
CA ALA A 43 4.02 -0.68 -1.52
C ALA A 43 4.39 -0.04 -0.17
N GLU A 44 3.39 0.19 0.69
CA GLU A 44 3.58 0.69 2.05
C GLU A 44 4.45 -0.26 2.89
N ALA A 45 4.18 -1.57 2.84
CA ALA A 45 4.93 -2.58 3.58
C ALA A 45 6.40 -2.68 3.14
N PHE A 46 6.67 -2.59 1.83
CA PHE A 46 8.02 -2.58 1.29
C PHE A 46 8.77 -1.27 1.64
N SER A 47 8.11 -0.12 1.47
CA SER A 47 8.69 1.19 1.79
C SER A 47 9.06 1.32 3.29
N ASN A 48 8.22 0.79 4.19
CA ASN A 48 8.53 0.71 5.63
C ASN A 48 9.81 -0.07 5.96
N GLN A 49 10.24 -0.98 5.09
CA GLN A 49 11.50 -1.74 5.23
C GLN A 49 12.65 -1.13 4.40
N GLY A 50 12.46 0.07 3.84
CA GLY A 50 13.44 0.74 3.00
C GLY A 50 13.59 0.14 1.60
N VAL A 51 12.67 -0.72 1.16
CA VAL A 51 12.69 -1.30 -0.18
C VAL A 51 12.02 -0.32 -1.16
N PRO A 52 12.74 0.19 -2.18
CA PRO A 52 12.16 1.07 -3.18
C PRO A 52 11.09 0.35 -4.00
N VAL A 53 9.95 1.01 -4.24
CA VAL A 53 8.85 0.45 -5.01
C VAL A 53 8.59 1.35 -6.20
N PHE A 54 8.63 0.77 -7.39
CA PHE A 54 8.25 1.42 -8.63
C PHE A 54 6.83 1.00 -9.02
N LEU A 55 5.92 1.96 -9.20
CA LEU A 55 4.51 1.70 -9.49
C LEU A 55 4.05 2.58 -10.65
N ALA A 56 3.33 1.97 -11.60
CA ALA A 56 2.55 2.72 -12.58
C ALA A 56 1.17 3.03 -12.01
N ASP A 57 0.87 4.30 -11.77
CA ASP A 57 -0.42 4.74 -11.24
C ASP A 57 -1.29 5.38 -12.33
N VAL A 58 -1.95 4.53 -13.11
CA VAL A 58 -2.76 4.96 -14.26
C VAL A 58 -4.00 5.77 -13.85
N LYS A 59 -4.55 5.52 -12.65
CA LYS A 59 -5.79 6.15 -12.18
C LYS A 59 -5.57 7.27 -11.16
N GLY A 60 -4.34 7.43 -10.66
CA GLY A 60 -4.04 8.35 -9.57
C GLY A 60 -4.42 7.82 -8.18
N ASP A 61 -4.86 6.56 -8.08
CA ASP A 61 -5.38 5.98 -6.83
C ASP A 61 -4.28 5.66 -5.82
N LEU A 62 -3.01 5.53 -6.26
CA LEU A 62 -1.87 5.15 -5.44
C LEU A 62 -1.04 6.36 -5.01
N SER A 63 -0.97 7.41 -5.83
CA SER A 63 -0.21 8.64 -5.60
C SER A 63 -0.51 9.32 -4.26
N GLY A 64 -1.74 9.15 -3.76
CA GLY A 64 -2.19 9.70 -2.48
C GLY A 64 -1.45 9.17 -1.25
N ILE A 65 -0.61 8.13 -1.34
CA ILE A 65 0.21 7.64 -0.22
C ILE A 65 1.24 8.67 0.29
N VAL A 66 1.52 9.71 -0.49
CA VAL A 66 2.40 10.83 -0.10
C VAL A 66 1.83 11.62 1.08
N ASN A 67 0.52 11.60 1.26
CA ASN A 67 -0.16 12.31 2.32
C ASN A 67 -0.54 11.36 3.46
N ALA A 68 -0.43 11.84 4.69
CA ALA A 68 -0.95 11.13 5.84
C ALA A 68 -2.48 11.03 5.74
N GLY A 69 -3.04 9.91 6.16
CA GLY A 69 -4.48 9.74 6.30
C GLY A 69 -5.01 10.59 7.46
N ALA A 70 -6.29 10.96 7.37
CA ALA A 70 -7.00 11.58 8.49
C ALA A 70 -7.79 10.52 9.27
N ASP A 71 -7.76 10.61 10.59
CA ASP A 71 -8.61 9.80 11.47
C ASP A 71 -10.04 10.35 11.51
N SER A 72 -10.70 10.35 10.35
CA SER A 72 -12.04 10.89 10.19
C SER A 72 -12.79 10.22 9.03
N GLY A 73 -14.12 10.34 9.05
CA GLY A 73 -15.01 9.72 8.07
C GLY A 73 -14.81 8.21 7.94
N LYS A 74 -14.94 7.70 6.72
CA LYS A 74 -14.82 6.25 6.41
C LYS A 74 -13.46 5.65 6.74
N VAL A 75 -12.41 6.47 6.83
CA VAL A 75 -11.06 5.99 7.20
C VAL A 75 -11.02 5.76 8.70
N GLY A 76 -11.43 6.75 9.50
CA GLY A 76 -11.49 6.61 10.96
C GLY A 76 -12.42 5.49 11.41
N GLU A 77 -13.59 5.33 10.77
CA GLU A 77 -14.51 4.20 11.01
C GLU A 77 -13.80 2.85 10.85
N ARG A 78 -13.02 2.67 9.77
CA ARG A 78 -12.25 1.44 9.53
C ARG A 78 -11.09 1.25 10.49
N ILE A 79 -10.38 2.34 10.84
CA ILE A 79 -9.30 2.29 11.83
C ILE A 79 -9.86 1.75 13.17
N ALA A 80 -11.01 2.26 13.61
CA ALA A 80 -11.70 1.79 14.80
C ALA A 80 -12.21 0.35 14.66
N GLU A 81 -12.89 0.03 13.55
CA GLU A 81 -13.45 -1.31 13.27
C GLU A 81 -12.38 -2.41 13.33
N PHE A 82 -11.21 -2.16 12.75
CA PHE A 82 -10.11 -3.12 12.68
C PHE A 82 -9.09 -3.01 13.83
N GLY A 83 -9.33 -2.13 14.81
CA GLY A 83 -8.41 -1.87 15.92
C GLY A 83 -7.01 -1.48 15.44
N LEU A 84 -6.94 -0.65 14.41
CA LEU A 84 -5.68 -0.17 13.83
C LEU A 84 -5.20 1.07 14.59
N GLY A 85 -3.89 1.22 14.74
CA GLY A 85 -3.30 2.40 15.38
C GLY A 85 -3.02 3.53 14.39
N ALA A 86 -2.72 4.73 14.90
CA ALA A 86 -2.39 5.91 14.10
C ALA A 86 -1.23 5.71 13.10
N ALA A 87 -0.34 4.74 13.35
CA ALA A 87 0.72 4.35 12.40
C ALA A 87 0.18 3.90 11.03
N TRP A 88 -1.09 3.49 10.94
CA TRP A 88 -1.75 3.15 9.67
C TRP A 88 -2.14 4.37 8.83
N LEU A 89 -2.07 5.57 9.41
CA LEU A 89 -2.37 6.84 8.76
C LEU A 89 -1.11 7.59 8.33
N GLN A 90 0.07 6.99 8.45
CA GLN A 90 1.33 7.64 8.05
C GLN A 90 1.39 7.93 6.55
N SER A 91 2.18 8.94 6.18
CA SER A 91 2.59 9.18 4.79
C SER A 91 3.82 8.37 4.40
N PHE A 92 4.06 8.26 3.09
CA PHE A 92 5.23 7.59 2.53
C PHE A 92 6.00 8.53 1.60
N PRO A 93 7.33 8.38 1.51
CA PRO A 93 8.13 9.15 0.56
C PRO A 93 7.77 8.72 -0.86
N VAL A 94 7.40 9.67 -1.71
CA VAL A 94 7.05 9.45 -3.12
C VAL A 94 7.85 10.41 -3.98
N ARG A 95 8.36 9.90 -5.10
CA ARG A 95 8.83 10.73 -6.22
C ARG A 95 7.95 10.42 -7.42
N PHE A 96 7.40 11.45 -8.04
CA PHE A 96 6.60 11.31 -9.24
C PHE A 96 7.52 11.31 -10.46
N TRP A 97 7.42 10.26 -11.27
CA TRP A 97 8.02 10.19 -12.58
C TRP A 97 6.94 10.44 -13.62
N ASP A 98 7.10 11.51 -14.38
CA ASP A 98 6.29 11.76 -15.56
C ASP A 98 7.01 11.19 -16.78
N VAL A 99 6.32 10.35 -17.54
CA VAL A 99 6.85 9.73 -18.77
C VAL A 99 7.21 10.79 -19.81
N PHE A 100 6.53 11.95 -19.80
CA PHE A 100 6.80 13.07 -20.71
C PHE A 100 7.78 14.10 -20.11
N GLY A 101 8.09 14.02 -18.81
CA GLY A 101 9.00 14.94 -18.13
C GLY A 101 8.45 16.37 -17.97
N GLU A 102 7.12 16.55 -17.96
CA GLU A 102 6.49 17.87 -17.84
C GLU A 102 6.15 18.22 -16.38
N ALA A 103 5.63 17.25 -15.61
CA ALA A 103 5.11 17.47 -14.25
C ALA A 103 5.88 16.72 -13.15
N GLY A 104 6.93 15.96 -13.51
CA GLY A 104 7.76 15.15 -12.60
C GLY A 104 9.23 15.22 -12.96
N ILE A 105 10.06 14.45 -12.25
CA ILE A 105 11.49 14.26 -12.61
C ILE A 105 11.56 13.37 -13.84
#